data_AF-A0AAV7JRI1-F1
#
_entry.id   AF-A0AAV7JRI1-F1
#
_cell.length_a   1.000
_cell.length_b   1.000
_cell.length_c   1.000
_cell.angle_alpha   90.00
_cell.angle_beta   90.00
_cell.angle_gamma   90.00
#
_symmetry.space_group_name_H-M   'P 1'
#
loop_
_entity.id
_entity.type
_entity.pdbx_description
1 polymer ?
#
loop_
_entity_poly.entity_id
_entity_poly.type
_entity_poly.pdbx_seq_one_letter_code
_entity_poly.pdbx_strand_id
1 'polypeptide(L)'
;MDYNFSQIDIAGIDIKELNRAIKAEKLTNEASKSVKDMRRKMKMRAYGVKNRQRKREEYQALEMERTSLEKELGELLLEVDELKEQKNSYIYQHYGRYDDDEIVDICF
;
A
#
# COMPACT_ATOMS: atom_id res chain seq x y z
N MET A 1 -32.58 -2.17 34.60
CA MET A 1 -32.90 -2.56 33.21
C MET A 1 -31.59 -2.54 32.45
N ASP A 2 -31.07 -3.71 32.10
CA ASP A 2 -29.85 -3.84 31.32
C ASP A 2 -30.20 -3.69 29.84
N TYR A 3 -29.78 -2.57 29.26
CA TYR A 3 -30.06 -2.24 27.86
C TYR A 3 -29.20 -3.08 26.94
N ASN A 4 -29.83 -3.92 26.13
CA ASN A 4 -29.15 -4.88 25.26
C ASN A 4 -29.07 -4.37 23.81
N PHE A 5 -28.50 -3.18 23.61
CA PHE A 5 -28.00 -2.86 22.28
C PHE A 5 -26.74 -3.69 22.04
N SER A 6 -26.77 -4.65 21.11
CA SER A 6 -25.54 -5.35 20.77
C SER A 6 -24.54 -4.34 20.18
N GLN A 7 -23.26 -4.48 20.54
CA GLN A 7 -22.20 -3.57 20.06
C GLN A 7 -22.11 -3.53 18.53
N ILE A 8 -22.50 -4.63 17.87
CA ILE A 8 -22.52 -4.79 16.42
C ILE A 8 -23.64 -3.93 15.81
N ASP A 9 -24.82 -3.90 16.44
CA ASP A 9 -25.99 -3.19 15.91
C ASP A 9 -25.81 -1.66 16.00
N ILE A 10 -25.27 -1.14 17.10
CA ILE A 10 -25.10 0.31 17.31
C ILE A 10 -24.14 0.94 16.28
N ALA A 11 -23.07 0.22 15.93
CA ALA A 11 -22.05 0.71 15.02
C ALA A 11 -22.56 0.78 13.57
N GLY A 12 -23.39 -0.21 13.18
CA GLY A 12 -23.90 -0.40 11.83
C GLY A 12 -25.10 0.48 11.47
N ILE A 13 -25.94 0.85 12.43
CA ILE A 13 -27.14 1.67 12.15
C ILE A 13 -26.83 3.13 11.79
N ASP A 14 -27.70 3.69 10.95
CA ASP A 14 -27.64 5.10 10.60
C ASP A 14 -27.90 5.99 11.82
N ILE A 15 -27.36 7.21 11.81
CA ILE A 15 -27.55 8.16 12.90
C ILE A 15 -29.03 8.55 13.10
N LYS A 16 -29.83 8.62 12.03
CA LYS A 16 -31.26 8.92 12.13
C LYS A 16 -32.01 7.77 12.81
N GLU A 17 -31.68 6.54 12.45
CA GLU A 17 -32.24 5.32 13.06
C GLU A 17 -31.86 5.19 14.53
N LEU A 18 -30.60 5.43 14.87
CA LEU A 18 -30.15 5.46 16.24
C LEU A 18 -30.93 6.49 17.07
N ASN A 19 -31.11 7.70 16.54
CA ASN A 19 -31.86 8.74 17.25
C ASN A 19 -33.35 8.38 17.40
N ARG A 20 -33.95 7.70 16.41
CA ARG A 20 -35.31 7.17 16.52
C ARG A 20 -35.41 6.10 17.61
N ALA A 21 -34.46 5.16 17.67
CA ALA A 21 -34.42 4.13 18.69
C ALA A 21 -34.23 4.72 20.10
N ILE A 22 -33.30 5.67 20.27
CA ILE A 22 -33.09 6.40 21.52
C ILE A 22 -34.38 7.09 22.01
N LYS A 23 -35.14 7.71 21.09
CA LYS A 23 -36.40 8.40 21.41
C LYS A 23 -37.53 7.42 21.72
N ALA A 24 -37.63 6.32 20.97
CA ALA A 24 -38.64 5.28 21.18
C ALA A 24 -38.50 4.62 22.55
N GLU A 25 -37.26 4.36 22.98
CA GLU A 25 -36.91 3.79 24.28
C GLU A 25 -37.00 4.80 25.45
N LYS A 26 -37.32 6.07 25.16
CA LYS A 26 -37.42 7.16 26.16
C LYS A 26 -36.18 7.23 27.08
N LEU A 27 -34.99 7.05 26.50
CA LEU A 27 -33.74 7.07 27.26
C LEU A 27 -33.49 8.41 27.93
N THR A 28 -32.87 8.38 29.11
CA THR A 28 -32.38 9.59 29.76
C THR A 28 -31.26 10.24 28.94
N ASN A 29 -30.96 11.52 29.23
CA ASN A 29 -29.87 12.23 28.56
C ASN A 29 -28.52 11.53 28.77
N GLU A 30 -28.27 11.02 29.97
CA GLU A 30 -27.04 10.29 30.30
C GLU A 30 -26.95 8.94 29.59
N ALA A 31 -28.04 8.16 29.57
CA ALA A 31 -28.10 6.89 28.84
C ALA A 31 -27.90 7.11 27.33
N SER A 32 -28.53 8.13 26.77
CA SER A 32 -28.37 8.53 25.37
C SER A 32 -26.93 8.90 25.02
N LYS A 33 -26.24 9.61 25.93
CA LYS A 33 -24.82 9.95 25.77
C LYS A 33 -23.95 8.70 25.79
N SER A 34 -24.19 7.79 26.74
CA SER A 34 -23.47 6.51 26.84
C SER A 34 -23.59 5.67 25.56
N VAL A 35 -24.78 5.56 24.98
CA VAL A 35 -25.00 4.85 23.70
C VAL A 35 -24.22 5.51 22.56
N LYS A 36 -24.21 6.84 22.46
CA LYS A 36 -23.45 7.56 21.43
C LYS A 36 -21.94 7.40 21.61
N ASP A 37 -21.45 7.39 22.85
CA ASP A 37 -20.04 7.15 23.16
C ASP A 37 -19.64 5.70 22.82
N MET A 38 -20.51 4.73 23.11
CA MET A 38 -20.33 3.34 22.70
C MET A 38 -20.24 3.22 21.18
N ARG A 39 -21.14 3.88 20.44
CA ARG A 39 -21.09 3.94 18.97
C ARG A 39 -19.76 4.50 18.47
N ARG A 40 -19.31 5.61 19.04
CA ARG A 40 -18.05 6.25 18.67
C ARG A 40 -16.88 5.28 18.88
N LYS A 41 -16.82 4.61 20.03
CA LYS A 41 -15.78 3.60 20.33
C LYS A 41 -15.78 2.46 19.31
N MET A 42 -16.95 1.93 18.93
CA MET A 42 -17.03 0.86 17.94
C MET A 42 -16.58 1.33 16.55
N LYS A 43 -17.01 2.51 16.11
CA LYS A 43 -16.54 3.08 14.84
C LYS A 43 -15.03 3.30 14.84
N MET A 44 -14.47 3.82 15.93
CA MET A 44 -13.01 3.99 16.08
C MET A 44 -12.26 2.66 15.99
N ARG A 45 -12.78 1.57 16.58
CA ARG A 45 -12.20 0.23 16.40
C ARG A 45 -12.21 -0.19 14.93
N ALA A 46 -13.34 -0.01 14.24
CA ALA A 46 -13.45 -0.34 12.81
C ALA A 46 -12.50 0.50 11.94
N TYR A 47 -12.37 1.80 12.22
CA TYR A 47 -11.38 2.66 11.55
C TYR A 47 -9.96 2.17 11.79
N GLY A 48 -9.63 1.76 13.02
CA GLY A 48 -8.32 1.19 13.34
C GLY A 48 -8.02 -0.09 12.55
N VAL A 49 -9.00 -0.99 12.40
CA VAL A 49 -8.87 -2.20 11.58
C VAL A 49 -8.63 -1.83 10.12
N LYS A 50 -9.46 -0.95 9.54
CA LYS A 50 -9.31 -0.51 8.14
C LYS A 50 -7.99 0.18 7.88
N ASN A 51 -7.52 1.02 8.81
CA ASN A 51 -6.23 1.70 8.67
C ASN A 51 -5.06 0.71 8.68
N ARG A 52 -5.08 -0.27 9.60
CA ARG A 52 -4.06 -1.34 9.61
C ARG A 52 -4.11 -2.19 8.35
N GLN A 53 -5.31 -2.50 7.85
CA GLN A 53 -5.47 -3.24 6.60
C GLN A 53 -4.89 -2.47 5.42
N ARG A 54 -5.27 -1.21 5.25
CA ARG A 54 -4.76 -0.35 4.18
C ARG A 54 -3.24 -0.25 4.22
N LYS A 55 -2.63 -0.02 5.40
CA LYS A 55 -1.16 0.01 5.52
C LYS A 55 -0.48 -1.30 5.12
N ARG A 56 -1.11 -2.45 5.40
CA ARG A 56 -0.59 -3.75 4.97
C ARG A 56 -0.69 -3.91 3.46
N GLU A 57 -1.81 -3.52 2.87
CA GLU A 57 -2.02 -3.57 1.42
C GLU A 57 -1.04 -2.63 0.68
N GLU A 58 -0.85 -1.40 1.19
CA GLU A 58 0.15 -0.44 0.68
C GLU A 58 1.56 -1.03 0.71
N TYR A 59 1.95 -1.64 1.84
CA TYR A 59 3.26 -2.29 1.95
C TYR A 59 3.43 -3.46 0.99
N GLN A 60 2.41 -4.32 0.87
CA GLN A 60 2.44 -5.45 -0.07
C GLN A 60 2.55 -4.99 -1.52
N ALA A 61 1.81 -3.94 -1.90
CA ALA A 61 1.90 -3.36 -3.23
C ALA A 61 3.30 -2.82 -3.53
N LEU A 62 3.90 -2.09 -2.60
CA LEU A 62 5.26 -1.57 -2.74
C LEU A 62 6.31 -2.69 -2.82
N GLU A 63 6.16 -3.76 -2.05
CA GLU A 63 7.08 -4.90 -2.09
C GLU A 63 6.99 -5.66 -3.42
N MET A 64 5.78 -5.81 -3.98
CA MET A 64 5.59 -6.38 -5.31
C MET A 64 6.24 -5.51 -6.39
N GLU A 65 6.05 -4.19 -6.32
CA GLU A 65 6.66 -3.23 -7.24
C GLU A 65 8.19 -3.27 -7.16
N ARG A 66 8.76 -3.28 -5.94
CA ARG A 66 10.21 -3.43 -5.72
C ARG A 66 10.74 -4.71 -6.36
N THR A 67 10.07 -5.84 -6.12
CA THR A 67 10.47 -7.13 -6.68
C THR A 67 10.40 -7.13 -8.22
N SER A 68 9.39 -6.48 -8.79
CA SER A 68 9.25 -6.32 -10.24
C SER A 68 10.39 -5.50 -10.83
N LEU A 69 10.71 -4.36 -10.21
CA LEU A 69 11.78 -3.46 -10.66
C LEU A 69 13.17 -4.09 -10.49
N GLU A 70 13.41 -4.84 -9.40
CA GLU A 70 14.65 -5.58 -9.21
C GLU A 70 14.87 -6.62 -10.31
N LYS A 71 13.79 -7.29 -10.75
CA LYS A 71 13.83 -8.24 -11.85
C LYS A 71 14.15 -7.54 -13.18
N GLU A 72 13.43 -6.46 -13.50
CA GLU A 72 13.64 -5.68 -14.74
C GLU A 72 15.06 -5.11 -14.80
N LEU A 73 15.57 -4.59 -13.68
CA LEU A 73 16.94 -4.11 -13.58
C LEU A 73 17.96 -5.24 -13.85
N GLY A 74 17.72 -6.43 -13.31
CA GLY A 74 18.57 -7.59 -13.56
C GLY A 74 18.60 -8.00 -15.04
N GLU A 75 17.44 -8.01 -15.71
CA GLU A 75 17.33 -8.31 -17.14
C GLU A 75 18.06 -7.26 -18.00
N LEU A 76 17.88 -5.97 -17.69
CA LEU A 76 18.56 -4.87 -18.40
C LEU A 76 20.07 -4.88 -18.21
N LEU A 77 20.57 -5.22 -17.01
CA LEU A 77 22.00 -5.32 -16.77
C LEU A 77 22.64 -6.45 -17.60
N LEU A 78 21.97 -7.60 -17.71
CA LEU A 78 22.42 -8.70 -18.57
C LEU A 78 22.45 -8.26 -20.04
N GLU A 79 21.40 -7.59 -20.52
CA GLU A 79 21.34 -7.07 -21.89
C GLU A 79 22.48 -6.07 -22.18
N VAL A 80 22.77 -5.17 -21.24
CA VAL A 80 23.89 -4.22 -21.36
C VAL A 80 25.23 -4.94 -21.47
N ASP A 81 25.44 -6.00 -20.67
CA ASP A 81 26.68 -6.76 -20.71
C ASP A 81 26.82 -7.57 -22.00
N GLU A 82 25.74 -8.19 -22.49
CA GLU A 82 25.72 -8.84 -23.81
C GLU A 82 26.05 -7.86 -24.94
N LEU A 83 25.48 -6.65 -24.92
CA LEU A 83 25.76 -5.62 -25.92
C LEU A 83 27.20 -5.11 -25.85
N LYS A 84 27.79 -5.01 -24.64
CA LYS A 84 29.22 -4.69 -24.49
C LYS A 84 30.11 -5.79 -25.06
N GLU A 85 29.80 -7.06 -24.79
CA GLU A 85 30.54 -8.18 -25.36
C GLU A 85 30.45 -8.21 -26.88
N GLN A 86 29.26 -8.00 -27.44
CA GLN A 86 29.06 -7.89 -28.89
C GLN A 86 29.86 -6.74 -29.49
N LYS A 87 29.82 -5.55 -28.87
CA LYS A 87 30.62 -4.38 -29.27
C LYS A 87 32.11 -4.71 -29.25
N ASN A 88 32.62 -5.32 -28.18
CA ASN A 88 34.03 -5.66 -28.03
C ASN A 88 34.46 -6.72 -29.05
N SER A 89 33.63 -7.73 -29.29
CA SER A 89 33.87 -8.74 -30.32
C SER A 89 33.93 -8.12 -31.71
N TYR A 90 33.02 -7.20 -32.04
CA TYR A 90 33.04 -6.46 -33.31
C TYR A 90 34.34 -5.65 -33.46
N ILE A 91 34.75 -4.92 -32.42
CA ILE A 91 36.00 -4.15 -32.43
C ILE A 91 37.20 -5.08 -32.69
N TYR A 92 37.29 -6.19 -31.94
CA TYR A 92 38.39 -7.13 -32.08
C TYR A 92 38.48 -7.74 -33.49
N GLN A 93 37.34 -8.12 -34.07
CA GLN A 93 37.28 -8.73 -35.41
C GLN A 93 37.69 -7.75 -36.52
N HIS A 94 37.34 -6.48 -36.41
CA HIS A 94 37.53 -5.50 -37.49
C HIS A 94 38.76 -4.62 -37.34
N TYR A 95 39.24 -4.41 -36.11
CA TYR A 95 40.31 -3.45 -35.83
C TYR A 95 41.49 -4.05 -35.04
N GLY A 96 41.41 -5.32 -34.62
CA GLY A 96 42.45 -5.98 -33.81
C GLY A 96 42.35 -5.65 -32.32
N ARG A 97 43.35 -6.08 -31.53
CA ARG A 97 43.39 -5.82 -30.08
C ARG A 97 43.69 -4.33 -29.86
N TYR A 98 42.69 -3.57 -29.42
CA TYR A 98 42.89 -2.23 -28.87
C TYR A 98 43.24 -2.40 -27.40
N ASP A 99 44.38 -1.85 -26.97
CA ASP A 99 44.67 -1.68 -25.55
C ASP A 99 43.71 -0.60 -25.01
N ASP A 100 43.01 -0.88 -23.92
CA ASP A 100 41.94 -0.03 -23.33
C ASP A 100 42.42 1.38 -22.91
N ASP A 101 43.70 1.69 -23.04
CA ASP A 101 44.33 2.95 -22.63
C ASP A 101 44.20 4.09 -23.68
N GLU A 102 43.70 3.81 -24.88
CA GLU A 102 43.38 4.85 -25.90
C GLU A 102 41.88 4.91 -26.18
N ILE A 103 41.08 5.30 -25.18
CA ILE A 103 39.77 5.89 -25.47
C ILE A 103 40.04 7.25 -26.12
N VAL A 104 40.14 7.26 -27.45
CA VAL A 104 39.95 8.46 -28.23
C VAL A 104 38.48 8.83 -28.09
N ASP A 105 38.19 9.91 -27.36
CA ASP A 105 36.91 10.62 -27.43
C ASP A 105 36.62 10.96 -28.89
N ILE A 106 35.86 10.10 -29.57
CA ILE A 106 35.24 10.45 -30.85
C ILE A 106 33.97 11.22 -30.49
N CYS A 107 34.14 12.53 -30.32
CA CYS A 107 33.05 13.49 -30.27
C CYS A 107 32.25 13.42 -31.58
N PHE A 108 30.93 13.20 -31.47
CA PHE A 108 29.95 13.60 -32.49
C PHE A 108 29.26 14.89 -32.03
#